data_AF-A0A1G4EEY0-F1
#
_entry.id   AF-A0A1G4EEY0-F1
#
_cell.length_a   1.000
_cell.length_b   1.000
_cell.length_c   1.000
_cell.angle_alpha   90.00
_cell.angle_beta   90.00
_cell.angle_gamma   90.00
#
_symmetry.space_group_name_H-M   'P 1'
#
loop_
_entity.id
_entity.type
_entity.pdbx_description
1 polymer ?
#
loop_
_entity_poly.entity_id
_entity_poly.type
_entity_poly.pdbx_seq_one_letter_code
_entity_poly.pdbx_strand_id
1 'polypeptide(L)'
;MACKCPEFDKETGKNFFEHKCGTDIFGTFYMKWDPDFEKYLNQINGIKDPILRYISIYFVQYYIDGYHYYRQSDPIPRYAACQYLTLWLQEKKDLFTYGGKHEKNKELWDTNFKALWNKLESNYLIKDGKEQKPWCKYFELSGLTDFHPRVTLTISEESTSQKPSISYSPPPPVETQCNCTPCEMPDNSPKMDPSPQMDLTLQTDQAPAADRTKNLAVTSVYPNDVLVQKARYE
;
A
#
# COMPACT_ATOMS: atom_id res chain seq x y z
N MET A 1 -4.11 13.74 -22.14
CA MET A 1 -5.41 13.38 -21.52
C MET A 1 -5.11 12.54 -20.30
N ALA A 2 -5.52 12.98 -19.10
CA ALA A 2 -5.50 12.10 -17.93
C ALA A 2 -6.53 10.99 -18.17
N CYS A 3 -6.10 9.74 -18.21
CA CYS A 3 -7.04 8.64 -18.27
C CYS A 3 -7.74 8.56 -16.92
N LYS A 4 -9.03 8.90 -16.88
CA LYS A 4 -9.85 8.70 -15.69
C LYS A 4 -10.07 7.21 -15.47
N CYS A 5 -10.01 6.78 -14.21
CA CYS A 5 -10.33 5.42 -13.83
C CYS A 5 -11.85 5.18 -13.84
N PRO A 6 -12.30 3.96 -14.16
CA PRO A 6 -13.74 3.65 -14.17
C PRO A 6 -14.36 3.89 -12.80
N GLU A 7 -15.48 4.63 -12.76
CA GLU A 7 -16.22 4.84 -11.52
C GLU A 7 -16.98 3.56 -11.12
N PHE A 8 -17.20 3.39 -9.81
CA PHE A 8 -17.97 2.28 -9.27
C PHE A 8 -19.43 2.36 -9.70
N ASP A 9 -19.90 1.35 -10.43
CA ASP A 9 -21.30 1.23 -10.82
C ASP A 9 -22.11 0.67 -9.64
N LYS A 10 -22.79 1.58 -8.93
CA LYS A 10 -23.64 1.25 -7.78
C LYS A 10 -24.95 0.55 -8.17
N GLU A 11 -25.39 0.68 -9.42
CA GLU A 11 -26.68 0.15 -9.86
C GLU A 11 -26.56 -1.32 -10.27
N THR A 12 -25.51 -1.66 -11.02
CA THR A 12 -25.32 -3.02 -11.52
C THR A 12 -24.29 -3.83 -10.74
N GLY A 13 -23.36 -3.17 -10.05
CA GLY A 13 -22.18 -3.80 -9.42
C GLY A 13 -21.21 -4.43 -10.43
N LYS A 14 -21.41 -4.17 -11.73
CA LYS A 14 -20.55 -4.67 -12.81
C LYS A 14 -19.45 -3.66 -13.12
N ASN A 15 -18.33 -3.83 -12.43
CA ASN A 15 -17.22 -2.91 -12.53
C ASN A 15 -16.17 -3.39 -13.53
N PHE A 16 -15.54 -2.41 -14.19
CA PHE A 16 -14.39 -2.63 -15.05
C PHE A 16 -13.09 -2.59 -14.25
N PHE A 17 -12.06 -3.24 -14.77
CA PHE A 17 -10.71 -3.17 -14.22
C PHE A 17 -9.76 -2.64 -15.28
N GLU A 18 -9.01 -1.60 -14.93
CA GLU A 18 -7.89 -1.09 -15.71
C GLU A 18 -6.65 -1.14 -14.83
N HIS A 19 -5.56 -1.75 -15.32
CA HIS A 19 -4.36 -1.98 -14.51
C HIS A 19 -3.79 -0.69 -13.90
N LYS A 20 -3.82 0.42 -14.65
CA LYS A 20 -3.36 1.74 -14.17
C LYS A 20 -4.18 2.30 -13.00
N CYS A 21 -5.36 1.75 -12.77
CA CYS A 21 -6.31 2.14 -11.73
C CYS A 21 -6.31 1.18 -10.55
N GLY A 22 -5.43 0.18 -10.54
CA GLY A 22 -5.38 -0.83 -9.48
C GLY A 22 -5.26 -0.21 -8.08
N THR A 23 -4.53 0.90 -7.94
CA THR A 23 -4.36 1.61 -6.65
C THR A 23 -5.61 2.31 -6.14
N ASP A 24 -6.62 2.53 -6.99
CA ASP A 24 -7.89 3.13 -6.58
C ASP A 24 -8.79 2.11 -5.89
N ILE A 25 -8.65 0.82 -6.25
CA ILE A 25 -9.36 -0.30 -5.61
C ILE A 25 -8.52 -0.89 -4.47
N PHE A 26 -7.24 -1.12 -4.73
CA PHE A 26 -6.26 -1.67 -3.80
C PHE A 26 -5.48 -0.52 -3.20
N GLY A 27 -6.06 0.11 -2.17
CA GLY A 27 -5.59 1.35 -1.59
C GLY A 27 -4.14 1.28 -1.11
N THR A 28 -3.34 2.27 -1.47
CA THR A 28 -1.93 2.35 -1.02
C THR A 28 -1.80 2.51 0.50
N PHE A 29 -2.81 3.11 1.14
CA PHE A 29 -2.90 3.32 2.58
C PHE A 29 -4.35 3.21 3.04
N TYR A 30 -4.56 2.61 4.21
CA TYR A 30 -5.88 2.47 4.83
C TYR A 30 -5.99 3.31 6.09
N MET A 31 -6.95 4.23 6.11
CA MET A 31 -7.41 4.89 7.34
C MET A 31 -8.57 4.14 8.00
N LYS A 32 -9.27 3.31 7.22
CA LYS A 32 -10.39 2.48 7.65
C LYS A 32 -10.22 1.11 7.03
N TRP A 33 -10.42 0.08 7.82
CA TRP A 33 -10.34 -1.31 7.40
C TRP A 33 -11.75 -1.85 7.19
N ASP A 34 -11.89 -2.85 6.32
CA ASP A 34 -13.15 -3.54 6.16
C ASP A 34 -13.52 -4.26 7.46
N PRO A 35 -14.79 -4.25 7.92
CA PRO A 35 -15.20 -4.96 9.14
C PRO A 35 -14.83 -6.46 9.13
N ASP A 36 -14.84 -7.10 7.96
CA ASP A 36 -14.48 -8.51 7.83
C ASP A 36 -12.98 -8.77 8.02
N PHE A 37 -12.14 -7.72 8.01
CA PHE A 37 -10.71 -7.83 8.30
C PHE A 37 -10.46 -8.42 9.70
N GLU A 38 -11.31 -8.10 10.68
CA GLU A 38 -11.17 -8.57 12.06
C GLU A 38 -11.14 -10.11 12.16
N LYS A 39 -11.80 -10.80 11.23
CA LYS A 39 -11.84 -12.28 11.14
C LYS A 39 -10.47 -12.92 10.91
N TYR A 40 -9.48 -12.12 10.51
CA TYR A 40 -8.11 -12.57 10.17
C TYR A 40 -7.06 -12.10 11.17
N LEU A 41 -7.41 -11.24 12.13
CA LEU A 41 -6.47 -10.67 13.11
C LEU A 41 -5.71 -11.74 13.90
N ASN A 42 -6.39 -12.79 14.39
CA ASN A 42 -5.73 -13.85 15.15
C ASN A 42 -4.64 -14.56 14.34
N GLN A 43 -4.88 -14.78 13.05
CA GLN A 43 -3.92 -15.43 12.16
C GLN A 43 -2.76 -14.49 11.83
N ILE A 44 -3.05 -13.23 11.51
CA ILE A 44 -2.05 -12.20 11.23
C ILE A 44 -1.16 -11.96 12.46
N ASN A 45 -1.73 -11.86 13.65
CA ASN A 45 -1.00 -11.63 14.89
C ASN A 45 -0.08 -12.81 15.26
N GLY A 46 -0.38 -14.02 14.77
CA GLY A 46 0.49 -15.18 14.91
C GLY A 46 1.76 -15.11 14.07
N ILE A 47 1.82 -14.26 13.06
CA ILE A 47 3.00 -14.08 12.19
C ILE A 47 4.06 -13.31 12.96
N LYS A 48 5.20 -13.97 13.24
CA LYS A 48 6.29 -13.39 14.05
C LYS A 48 7.10 -12.34 13.30
N ASP A 49 7.37 -12.58 12.02
CA ASP A 49 8.13 -11.66 11.19
C ASP A 49 7.31 -10.37 10.92
N PRO A 50 7.84 -9.18 11.24
CA PRO A 50 7.08 -7.94 11.11
C PRO A 50 6.82 -7.54 9.67
N ILE A 51 7.75 -7.84 8.74
CA ILE A 51 7.59 -7.54 7.32
C ILE A 51 6.49 -8.44 6.75
N LEU A 52 6.56 -9.74 7.04
CA LEU A 52 5.57 -10.70 6.59
C LEU A 52 4.18 -10.39 7.16
N ARG A 53 4.10 -10.03 8.45
CA ARG A 53 2.85 -9.57 9.08
C ARG A 53 2.27 -8.37 8.35
N TYR A 54 3.10 -7.38 8.03
CA TYR A 54 2.68 -6.18 7.31
C TYR A 54 2.14 -6.50 5.91
N ILE A 55 2.84 -7.36 5.16
CA ILE A 55 2.37 -7.83 3.84
C ILE A 55 1.02 -8.54 3.98
N SER A 56 0.86 -9.41 4.99
CA SER A 56 -0.39 -10.13 5.25
C SER A 56 -1.58 -9.21 5.57
N ILE A 57 -1.36 -8.11 6.30
CA ILE A 57 -2.39 -7.10 6.58
C ILE A 57 -2.96 -6.54 5.27
N TYR A 58 -2.09 -6.02 4.40
CA TYR A 58 -2.53 -5.43 3.13
C TYR A 58 -3.12 -6.48 2.19
N PHE A 59 -2.54 -7.68 2.16
CA PHE A 59 -3.05 -8.75 1.33
C PHE A 59 -4.50 -9.12 1.69
N VAL A 60 -4.81 -9.28 2.98
CA VAL A 60 -6.18 -9.58 3.42
C VAL A 60 -7.12 -8.45 3.02
N GLN A 61 -6.77 -7.20 3.29
CA GLN A 61 -7.61 -6.07 2.94
C GLN A 61 -7.83 -5.97 1.42
N TYR A 62 -6.79 -6.14 0.61
CA TYR A 62 -6.91 -6.16 -0.85
C TYR A 62 -7.81 -7.28 -1.36
N TYR A 63 -7.71 -8.46 -0.76
CA TYR A 63 -8.56 -9.58 -1.13
C TYR A 63 -10.04 -9.29 -0.85
N ILE A 64 -10.31 -8.62 0.27
CA ILE A 64 -11.66 -8.19 0.68
C ILE A 64 -12.19 -7.10 -0.25
N ASP A 65 -11.40 -6.06 -0.51
CA ASP A 65 -11.78 -4.94 -1.39
C ASP A 65 -12.08 -5.44 -2.81
N GLY A 66 -11.19 -6.29 -3.34
CA GLY A 66 -11.38 -6.90 -4.65
C GLY A 66 -12.65 -7.76 -4.72
N TYR A 67 -12.98 -8.51 -3.66
CA TYR A 67 -14.24 -9.23 -3.60
C TYR A 67 -15.45 -8.29 -3.63
N HIS A 68 -15.49 -7.28 -2.74
CA HIS A 68 -16.62 -6.36 -2.67
C HIS A 68 -16.84 -5.61 -3.98
N TYR A 69 -15.75 -5.25 -4.65
CA TYR A 69 -15.79 -4.50 -5.90
C TYR A 69 -16.14 -5.40 -7.11
N TYR A 70 -15.58 -6.61 -7.21
CA TYR A 70 -15.64 -7.42 -8.44
C TYR A 70 -16.53 -8.66 -8.38
N ARG A 71 -17.13 -9.02 -7.23
CA ARG A 71 -17.94 -10.25 -7.10
C ARG A 71 -19.13 -10.35 -8.07
N GLN A 72 -19.69 -9.21 -8.48
CA GLN A 72 -20.82 -9.10 -9.43
C GLN A 72 -20.37 -8.78 -10.86
N SER A 73 -19.09 -8.47 -11.06
CA SER A 73 -18.55 -8.07 -12.37
C SER A 73 -18.41 -9.24 -13.33
N ASP A 74 -18.34 -8.98 -14.62
CA ASP A 74 -18.12 -10.04 -15.61
C ASP A 74 -16.79 -10.78 -15.37
N PRO A 75 -16.61 -12.01 -15.90
CA PRO A 75 -15.41 -12.80 -15.67
C PRO A 75 -14.10 -12.10 -16.05
N ILE A 76 -14.10 -11.28 -17.11
CA ILE A 76 -12.90 -10.61 -17.63
C ILE A 76 -12.34 -9.56 -16.64
N PRO A 77 -13.11 -8.52 -16.21
CA PRO A 77 -12.62 -7.58 -15.19
C PRO A 77 -12.19 -8.25 -13.90
N ARG A 78 -12.96 -9.25 -13.44
CA ARG A 78 -12.67 -9.99 -12.22
C ARG A 78 -11.36 -10.77 -12.31
N TYR A 79 -11.12 -11.44 -13.43
CA TYR A 79 -9.85 -12.12 -13.70
C TYR A 79 -8.68 -11.14 -13.70
N ALA A 80 -8.83 -9.99 -14.37
CA ALA A 80 -7.79 -8.98 -14.44
C ALA A 80 -7.45 -8.37 -13.06
N ALA A 81 -8.47 -8.11 -12.23
CA ALA A 81 -8.28 -7.64 -10.85
C ALA A 81 -7.60 -8.70 -9.97
N CYS A 82 -8.00 -9.97 -10.09
CA CYS A 82 -7.33 -11.08 -9.39
C CYS A 82 -5.87 -11.23 -9.84
N GLN A 83 -5.60 -11.13 -11.14
CA GLN A 83 -4.24 -11.18 -11.68
C GLN A 83 -3.37 -10.04 -11.13
N TYR A 84 -3.91 -8.82 -11.03
CA TYR A 84 -3.22 -7.70 -10.41
C TYR A 84 -2.85 -7.99 -8.95
N LEU A 85 -3.80 -8.52 -8.16
CA LEU A 85 -3.56 -8.88 -6.77
C LEU A 85 -2.47 -9.97 -6.65
N THR A 86 -2.52 -11.00 -7.50
CA THR A 86 -1.51 -12.07 -7.52
C THR A 86 -0.13 -11.54 -7.91
N LEU A 87 -0.04 -10.63 -8.89
CA LEU A 87 1.22 -9.99 -9.27
C LEU A 87 1.79 -9.12 -8.15
N TRP A 88 0.95 -8.32 -7.50
CA TRP A 88 1.35 -7.55 -6.32
C TRP A 88 1.89 -8.48 -5.22
N LEU A 89 1.21 -9.61 -4.97
CA LEU A 89 1.65 -10.54 -3.94
C LEU A 89 2.98 -11.21 -4.30
N GLN A 90 3.20 -11.56 -5.58
CA GLN A 90 4.46 -12.10 -6.07
C GLN A 90 5.60 -11.09 -5.90
N GLU A 91 5.38 -9.82 -6.21
CA GLU A 91 6.36 -8.77 -5.98
C GLU A 91 6.76 -8.72 -4.50
N LYS A 92 5.79 -8.85 -3.58
CA LYS A 92 6.08 -8.89 -2.14
C LYS A 92 6.79 -10.16 -1.71
N LYS A 93 6.47 -11.31 -2.31
CA LYS A 93 7.19 -12.59 -2.11
C LYS A 93 8.65 -12.43 -2.54
N ASP A 94 8.90 -11.87 -3.71
CA ASP A 94 10.24 -11.70 -4.25
C ASP A 94 11.07 -10.73 -3.41
N LEU A 95 10.47 -9.64 -2.94
CA LEU A 95 11.13 -8.72 -2.01
C LEU A 95 11.48 -9.39 -0.67
N PHE A 96 10.54 -10.16 -0.11
CA PHE A 96 10.76 -10.84 1.18
C PHE A 96 11.77 -11.99 1.08
N THR A 97 11.79 -12.71 -0.03
CA THR A 97 12.61 -13.92 -0.23
C THR A 97 13.90 -13.66 -1.02
N TYR A 98 14.16 -12.40 -1.40
CA TYR A 98 15.27 -12.01 -2.26
C TYR A 98 15.26 -12.75 -3.61
N GLY A 99 14.09 -12.77 -4.26
CA GLY A 99 13.85 -13.52 -5.50
C GLY A 99 13.97 -15.04 -5.29
N GLY A 100 13.49 -15.55 -4.16
CA GLY A 100 13.56 -16.96 -3.79
C GLY A 100 14.94 -17.46 -3.35
N LYS A 101 15.94 -16.58 -3.20
CA LYS A 101 17.31 -16.96 -2.84
C LYS A 101 17.53 -17.19 -1.33
N HIS A 102 16.59 -16.73 -0.49
CA HIS A 102 16.70 -16.87 0.96
C HIS A 102 15.73 -17.94 1.48
N GLU A 103 16.24 -19.15 1.73
CA GLU A 103 15.40 -20.33 2.02
C GLU A 103 14.54 -20.16 3.28
N LYS A 104 15.11 -19.68 4.41
CA LYS A 104 14.32 -19.44 5.64
C LYS A 104 13.12 -18.51 5.40
N ASN A 105 13.28 -17.48 4.56
CA ASN A 105 12.20 -16.53 4.26
C ASN A 105 11.17 -17.17 3.33
N LYS A 106 11.59 -18.03 2.41
CA LYS A 106 10.67 -18.81 1.57
C LYS A 106 9.81 -19.75 2.43
N GLU A 107 10.43 -20.49 3.36
CA GLU A 107 9.70 -21.35 4.30
C GLU A 107 8.72 -20.55 5.17
N LEU A 108 9.16 -19.40 5.71
CA LEU A 108 8.29 -18.50 6.48
C LEU A 108 7.12 -18.00 5.63
N TRP A 109 7.37 -17.61 4.37
CA TRP A 109 6.34 -17.18 3.45
C TRP A 109 5.31 -18.29 3.24
N ASP A 110 5.74 -19.46 2.79
CA ASP A 110 4.84 -20.56 2.41
C ASP A 110 4.01 -21.05 3.61
N THR A 111 4.62 -21.12 4.80
CA THR A 111 3.94 -21.55 6.02
C THR A 111 2.82 -20.58 6.44
N ASN A 112 3.07 -19.27 6.37
CA ASN A 112 2.09 -18.27 6.83
C ASN A 112 1.05 -17.92 5.75
N PHE A 113 1.46 -17.78 4.49
CA PHE A 113 0.58 -17.34 3.42
C PHE A 113 -0.40 -18.41 2.95
N LYS A 114 0.01 -19.67 2.87
CA LYS A 114 -0.88 -20.75 2.39
C LYS A 114 -2.14 -20.89 3.25
N ALA A 115 -1.97 -20.87 4.57
CA ALA A 115 -3.10 -20.95 5.49
C ALA A 115 -4.00 -19.71 5.39
N LEU A 116 -3.43 -18.52 5.21
CA LEU A 116 -4.18 -17.27 5.12
C LEU A 116 -4.99 -17.21 3.83
N TRP A 117 -4.37 -17.59 2.72
CA TRP A 117 -4.99 -17.64 1.41
C TRP A 117 -6.17 -18.62 1.38
N ASN A 118 -5.97 -19.86 1.85
CA ASN A 118 -7.05 -20.87 1.86
C ASN A 118 -8.29 -20.38 2.63
N LYS A 119 -8.08 -19.65 3.73
CA LYS A 119 -9.17 -19.08 4.53
C LYS A 119 -9.91 -17.96 3.78
N LEU A 120 -9.19 -17.15 3.01
CA LEU A 120 -9.79 -16.12 2.16
C LEU A 120 -10.61 -16.75 1.03
N GLU A 121 -10.07 -17.76 0.34
CA GLU A 121 -10.78 -18.47 -0.73
C GLU A 121 -12.08 -19.11 -0.25
N SER A 122 -12.09 -19.68 0.95
CA SER A 122 -13.31 -20.31 1.50
C SER A 122 -14.39 -19.28 1.86
N ASN A 123 -14.01 -18.06 2.21
CA ASN A 123 -14.93 -17.06 2.74
C ASN A 123 -15.53 -16.15 1.66
N TYR A 124 -14.82 -15.94 0.54
CA TYR A 124 -15.21 -14.99 -0.49
C TYR A 124 -15.52 -15.69 -1.81
N LEU A 125 -16.70 -16.31 -1.83
CA LEU A 125 -17.18 -17.10 -2.95
C LEU A 125 -18.05 -16.27 -3.90
N ILE A 126 -17.93 -16.59 -5.19
CA ILE A 126 -18.77 -16.09 -6.28
C ILE A 126 -19.59 -17.24 -6.85
N LYS A 127 -20.75 -16.92 -7.40
CA LYS A 127 -21.53 -17.87 -8.20
C LYS A 127 -21.00 -17.86 -9.63
N ASP A 128 -20.66 -19.04 -10.15
CA ASP A 128 -20.34 -19.26 -11.55
C ASP A 128 -21.23 -20.39 -12.07
N GLY A 129 -22.29 -20.03 -12.78
CA GLY A 129 -23.37 -20.96 -13.11
C GLY A 129 -24.00 -21.56 -11.84
N LYS A 130 -23.84 -22.88 -11.68
CA LYS A 130 -24.36 -23.65 -10.53
C LYS A 130 -23.33 -23.86 -9.41
N GLU A 131 -22.07 -23.50 -9.65
CA GLU A 131 -20.98 -23.75 -8.72
C GLU A 131 -20.64 -22.50 -7.90
N GLN A 132 -20.11 -22.72 -6.69
CA GLN A 132 -19.45 -21.68 -5.92
C GLN A 132 -17.95 -21.87 -6.03
N LYS A 133 -17.24 -20.80 -6.36
CA LYS A 133 -15.78 -20.78 -6.44
C LYS A 133 -15.24 -19.52 -5.78
N PRO A 134 -13.99 -19.51 -5.29
CA PRO A 134 -13.37 -18.28 -4.83
C PRO A 134 -13.34 -17.24 -5.94
N TRP A 135 -13.52 -15.97 -5.57
CA TRP A 135 -13.50 -14.87 -6.54
C TRP A 135 -12.11 -14.69 -7.17
N CYS A 136 -11.06 -14.99 -6.40
CA CYS A 136 -9.68 -14.96 -6.83
C CYS A 136 -8.95 -16.22 -6.33
N LYS A 137 -8.34 -16.97 -7.25
CA LYS A 137 -7.59 -18.19 -6.95
C LYS A 137 -6.10 -17.91 -6.86
N TYR A 138 -5.42 -18.55 -5.91
CA TYR A 138 -3.96 -18.52 -5.90
C TYR A 138 -3.44 -19.30 -7.09
N PHE A 139 -2.41 -18.76 -7.74
CA PHE A 139 -1.53 -19.52 -8.61
C PHE A 139 -0.13 -18.98 -8.40
N GLU A 140 0.81 -19.87 -8.18
CA GLU A 140 2.22 -19.50 -8.07
C GLU A 140 2.71 -19.08 -9.46
N LEU A 141 3.29 -17.88 -9.55
CA LEU A 141 3.93 -17.44 -10.76
C LEU A 141 5.27 -18.16 -10.87
N SER A 142 5.47 -18.88 -11.97
CA SER A 142 6.66 -19.73 -12.20
C SER A 142 7.96 -18.96 -12.45
N GLY A 143 7.90 -17.63 -12.58
CA GLY A 143 9.06 -16.76 -12.76
C GLY A 143 9.45 -16.10 -11.44
N LEU A 144 10.63 -16.44 -10.92
CA LEU A 144 11.27 -15.67 -9.87
C LEU A 144 11.93 -14.42 -10.48
N THR A 145 11.97 -13.32 -9.71
CA THR A 145 12.72 -12.14 -10.12
C THR A 145 14.22 -12.44 -10.25
N ASP A 146 14.75 -12.28 -11.46
CA ASP A 146 16.18 -12.28 -11.72
C ASP A 146 16.76 -10.87 -11.58
N PHE A 147 17.68 -10.71 -10.64
CA PHE A 147 18.39 -9.46 -10.44
C PHE A 147 19.50 -9.29 -11.47
N HIS A 148 19.70 -8.04 -11.93
CA HIS A 148 20.83 -7.70 -12.77
C HIS A 148 22.16 -8.17 -12.13
N PRO A 149 23.11 -8.76 -12.88
CA PRO A 149 24.30 -9.41 -12.30
C PRO A 149 25.19 -8.53 -11.41
N ARG A 150 25.08 -7.20 -11.54
CA ARG A 150 25.81 -6.22 -10.71
C ARG A 150 25.14 -5.93 -9.36
N VAL A 151 23.89 -6.35 -9.17
CA VAL A 151 23.19 -6.23 -7.89
C VAL A 151 23.70 -7.34 -6.99
N THR A 152 24.49 -6.98 -5.99
CA THR A 152 24.95 -7.89 -4.95
C THR A 152 23.99 -7.78 -3.77
N LEU A 153 23.23 -8.84 -3.53
CA LEU A 153 22.41 -8.97 -2.32
C LEU A 153 23.27 -9.67 -1.27
N THR A 154 23.75 -8.93 -0.28
CA THR A 154 24.30 -9.54 0.93
C THR A 154 23.15 -10.19 1.69
N ILE A 155 22.94 -11.48 1.42
CA ILE A 155 22.09 -12.35 2.23
C ILE A 155 22.84 -12.55 3.55
N SER A 156 22.76 -11.56 4.45
CA SER A 156 23.32 -11.71 5.78
C SER A 156 22.42 -12.65 6.55
N GLU A 157 22.99 -13.77 7.01
CA GLU A 157 22.37 -14.53 8.08
C GLU A 157 22.17 -13.61 9.28
N GLU A 158 20.96 -13.63 9.83
CA GLU A 158 20.55 -13.10 11.12
C GLU A 158 21.44 -11.97 11.68
N SER A 159 20.99 -10.72 11.54
CA SER A 159 21.23 -9.79 12.63
C SER A 159 20.49 -10.35 13.85
N THR A 160 21.13 -11.27 14.57
CA THR A 160 20.83 -11.50 15.98
C THR A 160 20.88 -10.12 16.59
N SER A 161 19.75 -9.71 17.16
CA SER A 161 19.63 -8.51 17.95
C SER A 161 20.75 -8.54 18.99
N GLN A 162 21.87 -7.90 18.69
CA GLN A 162 22.77 -7.45 19.72
C GLN A 162 21.92 -6.44 20.47
N LYS A 163 21.38 -6.88 21.61
CA LYS A 163 20.81 -6.01 22.62
C LYS A 163 21.75 -4.82 22.71
N PRO A 164 21.33 -3.59 22.34
CA PRO A 164 22.21 -2.45 22.49
C PRO A 164 22.61 -2.44 23.95
N SER A 165 23.89 -2.68 24.22
CA SER A 165 24.48 -2.46 25.53
C SER A 165 24.48 -0.96 25.70
N ILE A 166 23.35 -0.43 26.14
CA ILE A 166 23.27 0.92 26.66
C ILE A 166 24.08 0.84 27.95
N SER A 167 25.36 1.18 27.85
CA SER A 167 26.12 1.63 28.99
C SER A 167 25.36 2.84 29.52
N TYR A 168 24.64 2.65 30.63
CA TYR A 168 23.98 3.74 31.33
C TYR A 168 25.06 4.69 31.84
N SER A 169 25.39 5.68 31.03
CA SER A 169 25.99 6.90 31.55
C SER A 169 24.85 7.66 32.22
N PRO A 170 24.93 7.96 33.54
CA PRO A 170 23.90 8.74 34.19
C PRO A 170 23.78 10.10 33.47
N PRO A 171 22.55 10.58 33.19
CA PRO A 171 22.38 11.87 32.56
C PRO A 171 22.96 12.95 33.47
N PRO A 172 23.66 13.97 32.92
CA PRO A 172 24.06 15.11 33.70
C PRO A 172 22.81 15.79 34.30
N PRO A 173 22.90 16.35 35.51
CA PRO A 173 21.76 16.99 36.15
C PRO A 173 21.21 18.10 35.24
N VAL A 174 19.95 17.96 34.87
CA VAL A 174 19.20 18.96 34.09
C VAL A 174 18.87 20.12 35.02
N GLU A 175 19.48 21.29 34.79
CA GLU A 175 18.97 22.53 35.36
C GLU A 175 17.67 22.89 34.64
N THR A 176 16.55 22.75 35.35
CA THR A 176 15.22 23.13 34.89
C THR A 176 15.07 24.65 34.90
N GLN A 177 15.35 25.32 33.78
CA GLN A 177 14.69 26.57 33.41
C GLN A 177 14.46 26.64 31.90
N CYS A 178 13.42 25.96 31.41
CA CYS A 178 12.78 26.35 30.16
C CYS A 178 11.74 27.43 30.47
N ASN A 179 12.14 28.70 30.37
CA ASN A 179 11.17 29.79 30.29
C ASN A 179 10.64 29.85 28.85
N CYS A 180 9.56 29.13 28.58
CA CYS A 180 8.80 29.36 27.36
C CYS A 180 7.99 30.64 27.55
N THR A 181 8.33 31.70 26.82
CA THR A 181 7.48 32.89 26.69
C THR A 181 6.13 32.49 26.10
N PRO A 182 4.99 32.97 26.62
CA PRO A 182 3.69 32.69 26.03
C PRO A 182 3.65 33.16 24.57
N CYS A 183 3.20 32.30 23.66
CA CYS A 183 2.95 32.69 22.28
C CYS A 183 1.81 33.72 22.26
N GLU A 184 2.11 34.95 21.86
CA GLU A 184 1.07 35.95 21.58
C GLU A 184 0.30 35.53 20.33
N MET A 185 -0.97 35.20 20.54
CA MET A 185 -1.91 34.98 19.44
C MET A 185 -2.30 36.35 18.88
N PRO A 186 -2.22 36.60 17.57
CA PRO A 186 -2.77 37.81 16.99
C PRO A 186 -4.30 37.80 17.14
N ASP A 187 -4.79 38.69 17.99
CA ASP A 187 -6.20 39.02 18.16
C ASP A 187 -6.71 39.63 16.86
N ASN A 188 -7.56 38.91 16.13
CA ASN A 188 -8.48 39.49 15.14
C ASN A 188 -9.59 38.46 14.83
N SER A 189 -10.58 38.37 15.72
CA SER A 189 -11.89 37.79 15.40
C SER A 189 -12.80 38.89 14.82
N PRO A 190 -13.33 38.77 13.59
CA PRO A 190 -14.32 39.72 13.08
C PRO A 190 -15.74 39.37 13.57
N LYS A 191 -16.45 40.36 14.13
CA LYS A 191 -17.91 40.30 14.39
C LYS A 191 -18.70 40.63 13.10
N MET A 192 -19.68 39.79 12.74
CA MET A 192 -20.80 40.09 11.82
C MET A 192 -21.65 41.26 12.37
N ASP A 193 -22.36 42.14 11.64
CA ASP A 193 -22.82 42.36 10.23
C ASP A 193 -23.33 43.85 10.20
N PRO A 194 -23.87 44.49 9.11
CA PRO A 194 -24.27 44.00 7.78
C PRO A 194 -23.75 44.83 6.56
N SER A 195 -23.90 44.22 5.37
CA SER A 195 -23.71 44.72 3.97
C SER A 195 -24.41 46.07 3.64
N PRO A 196 -24.27 46.69 2.43
CA PRO A 196 -23.40 46.44 1.27
C PRO A 196 -22.70 47.70 0.64
N GLN A 197 -21.65 47.55 -0.18
CA GLN A 197 -21.54 48.06 -1.57
C GLN A 197 -20.10 48.07 -2.17
N MET A 198 -20.09 47.97 -3.49
CA MET A 198 -19.02 47.87 -4.51
C MET A 198 -17.98 49.01 -4.52
N ASP A 199 -16.71 48.69 -4.83
CA ASP A 199 -15.91 49.17 -5.99
C ASP A 199 -14.44 48.65 -5.87
N LEU A 200 -13.90 47.91 -6.86
CA LEU A 200 -12.89 48.38 -7.86
C LEU A 200 -11.85 49.36 -7.27
N THR A 201 -10.51 49.18 -7.32
CA THR A 201 -9.64 48.76 -8.43
C THR A 201 -8.14 48.75 -7.99
N LEU A 202 -7.32 47.95 -8.68
CA LEU A 202 -5.89 48.12 -9.10
C LEU A 202 -4.75 48.43 -8.10
N GLN A 203 -3.75 47.51 -8.00
CA GLN A 203 -2.32 47.61 -8.43
C GLN A 203 -1.44 48.61 -7.63
N THR A 204 -0.20 48.32 -7.22
CA THR A 204 0.98 47.96 -8.05
C THR A 204 2.16 47.50 -7.18
N ASP A 205 2.89 46.49 -7.70
CA ASP A 205 4.33 46.13 -7.64
C ASP A 205 5.27 46.65 -6.53
N GLN A 206 6.10 45.76 -5.95
CA GLN A 206 7.45 45.42 -6.47
C GLN A 206 8.16 44.38 -5.58
N ALA A 207 8.91 43.50 -6.26
CA ALA A 207 9.70 42.35 -5.76
C ALA A 207 11.12 42.77 -5.26
N PRO A 208 12.11 41.87 -5.09
CA PRO A 208 12.13 40.47 -4.63
C PRO A 208 13.09 40.27 -3.42
N ALA A 209 12.87 39.25 -2.58
CA ALA A 209 13.92 38.75 -1.69
C ALA A 209 14.06 37.23 -1.84
N ALA A 210 15.30 36.80 -2.10
CA ALA A 210 15.66 35.46 -2.51
C ALA A 210 15.32 34.40 -1.45
N ASP A 211 14.47 33.44 -1.83
CA ASP A 211 14.22 32.23 -1.04
C ASP A 211 15.30 31.17 -1.34
N ARG A 212 16.16 30.95 -0.35
CA ARG A 212 17.09 29.82 -0.29
C ARG A 212 16.37 28.61 0.31
N THR A 213 15.54 27.95 -0.51
CA THR A 213 15.08 26.59 -0.19
C THR A 213 15.13 25.69 -1.41
N LYS A 214 16.35 25.42 -1.89
CA LYS A 214 16.63 24.19 -2.62
C LYS A 214 16.96 23.11 -1.60
N ASN A 215 16.09 22.10 -1.51
CA ASN A 215 16.42 20.67 -1.55
C ASN A 215 15.37 19.83 -0.80
N LEU A 216 14.33 19.41 -1.53
CA LEU A 216 13.69 18.08 -1.39
C LEU A 216 12.77 17.89 -2.60
N ALA A 217 13.39 17.69 -3.76
CA ALA A 217 12.70 17.15 -4.92
C ALA A 217 12.71 15.62 -4.79
N VAL A 218 11.61 15.05 -4.31
CA VAL A 218 11.34 13.62 -4.49
C VAL A 218 10.81 13.46 -5.92
N THR A 219 11.70 13.23 -6.87
CA THR A 219 11.30 12.81 -8.21
C THR A 219 10.82 11.37 -8.13
N SER A 220 9.51 11.15 -8.12
CA SER A 220 8.93 9.85 -8.43
C SER A 220 9.25 9.54 -9.89
N VAL A 221 10.20 8.65 -10.13
CA VAL A 221 10.44 8.11 -11.47
C VAL A 221 9.32 7.14 -11.78
N TYR A 222 8.44 7.51 -12.70
CA TYR A 222 7.55 6.57 -13.40
C TYR A 222 8.42 5.68 -14.29
N PRO A 223 8.39 4.35 -14.15
CA PRO A 223 8.89 3.48 -15.20
C PRO A 223 7.79 3.31 -16.25
N ASN A 224 7.82 4.17 -17.28
CA ASN A 224 7.34 3.76 -18.60
C ASN A 224 8.44 2.87 -19.20
N ASP A 225 8.34 1.56 -18.97
CA ASP A 225 8.94 0.57 -19.87
C ASP A 225 8.02 -0.64 -19.94
N VAL A 226 7.53 -0.88 -21.15
CA VAL A 226 6.69 -2.01 -21.51
C VAL A 226 7.53 -3.28 -21.35
N LEU A 227 7.35 -4.00 -20.25
CA LEU A 227 7.79 -5.40 -20.17
C LEU A 227 6.88 -6.23 -21.06
N VAL A 228 7.31 -6.43 -22.31
CA VAL A 228 6.72 -7.44 -23.21
C VAL A 228 7.06 -8.81 -22.65
N GLN A 229 6.17 -9.36 -21.80
CA GLN A 229 6.21 -10.78 -21.47
C GLN A 229 5.71 -11.58 -22.68
N LYS A 230 6.65 -12.23 -23.37
CA LYS A 230 6.37 -13.16 -24.46
C LYS A 230 6.03 -14.52 -23.83
N ALA A 231 4.75 -14.78 -23.58
CA ALA A 231 4.30 -16.12 -23.24
C ALA A 231 4.44 -17.04 -24.46
N ARG A 232 5.29 -18.08 -24.36
CA ARG A 232 5.20 -19.26 -25.23
C ARG A 232 4.16 -20.18 -24.61
N TYR A 233 3.14 -20.53 -25.38
CA TYR A 233 2.26 -21.64 -25.10
C TYR A 233 2.88 -22.90 -25.70
N GLU A 234 3.08 -23.92 -24.87
CA GLU A 234 3.10 -25.33 -25.29
C GLU A 234 1.77 -25.96 -24.90
#